data_AF-A0A7X3UDN7-F1
#
_entry.id   AF-A0A7X3UDN7-F1
#
_cell.length_a   1.000
_cell.length_b   1.000
_cell.length_c   1.000
_cell.angle_alpha   90.00
_cell.angle_beta   90.00
_cell.angle_gamma   90.00
#
_symmetry.space_group_name_H-M   'P 1'
#
loop_
_entity.id
_entity.type
_entity.pdbx_description
1 polymer ?
#
loop_
_entity_poly.entity_id
_entity_poly.type
_entity_poly.pdbx_seq_one_letter_code
_entity_poly.pdbx_strand_id
1 'polypeptide(L)' 'MAPETQPDPYFRKGVSLALDGERLEFEVGHTLFASHEVDAGTKLLLRCLEVDPPPRRILDLGCGYGVLGIALARRFPE' A
#
# COMPACT_ATOMS: atom_id res chain seq x y z
N MET A 1 -28.36 -6.08 -13.98
CA MET A 1 -27.67 -4.77 -14.07
C MET A 1 -26.83 -4.63 -12.83
N ALA A 2 -25.50 -4.65 -12.96
CA ALA A 2 -24.63 -4.25 -11.84
C ALA A 2 -24.96 -2.79 -11.49
N PRO A 3 -24.95 -2.41 -10.20
CA PRO A 3 -25.18 -1.02 -9.82
C PRO A 3 -24.09 -0.17 -10.48
N GLU A 4 -24.48 0.91 -11.15
CA GLU A 4 -23.55 1.93 -11.63
C GLU A 4 -22.78 2.45 -10.41
N THR A 5 -21.50 2.10 -10.32
CA THR A 5 -20.59 2.63 -9.32
C THR A 5 -20.45 4.12 -9.57
N GLN A 6 -21.16 4.91 -8.77
CA GLN A 6 -21.01 6.35 -8.70
C GLN A 6 -19.52 6.68 -8.50
N PRO A 7 -18.93 7.60 -9.28
CA PRO A 7 -17.50 7.87 -9.20
C PRO A 7 -17.15 8.34 -7.79
N ASP A 8 -16.20 7.65 -7.15
CA ASP A 8 -15.71 8.03 -5.83
C ASP A 8 -15.11 9.44 -5.93
N PRO A 9 -15.70 10.44 -5.26
CA PRO A 9 -15.26 11.84 -5.38
C PRO A 9 -13.85 12.05 -4.83
N TYR A 10 -13.32 11.10 -4.05
CA TYR A 10 -11.97 11.17 -3.51
C TYR A 10 -10.97 10.45 -4.39
N PHE A 11 -11.39 9.49 -5.22
CA PHE A 11 -10.51 8.74 -6.11
C PHE A 11 -9.79 9.68 -7.08
N ARG A 12 -8.47 9.52 -7.15
CA ARG A 12 -7.63 10.27 -8.09
C ARG A 12 -7.06 9.36 -9.17
N LYS A 13 -6.33 8.34 -8.74
CA LYS A 13 -5.51 7.52 -9.65
C LYS A 13 -5.13 6.20 -8.98
N GLY A 14 -4.94 5.17 -9.81
CA GLY A 14 -4.22 3.96 -9.45
C GLY A 14 -2.71 4.20 -9.33
N VAL A 15 -2.12 3.69 -8.25
CA VAL A 15 -0.67 3.66 -8.00
C VAL A 15 -0.26 2.22 -7.78
N SER A 16 0.88 1.80 -8.33
CA SER A 16 1.36 0.42 -8.23
C SER A 16 2.67 0.30 -7.45
N LEU A 17 2.84 -0.81 -6.72
CA LEU A 17 4.09 -1.22 -6.08
C LEU A 17 4.48 -2.62 -6.55
N ALA A 18 5.73 -2.82 -6.95
CA ALA A 18 6.30 -4.15 -7.10
C ALA A 18 6.86 -4.63 -5.76
N LEU A 19 6.44 -5.81 -5.31
CA LEU A 19 6.82 -6.41 -4.03
C LEU A 19 7.07 -7.91 -4.25
N ASP A 20 8.31 -8.36 -4.04
CA ASP A 20 8.72 -9.78 -4.09
C ASP A 20 8.23 -10.55 -5.33
N GLY A 21 8.23 -9.90 -6.50
CA GLY A 21 7.78 -10.48 -7.77
C GLY A 21 6.27 -10.33 -8.04
N GLU A 22 5.52 -9.78 -7.09
CA GLU A 22 4.10 -9.45 -7.24
C GLU A 22 3.89 -7.95 -7.46
N ARG A 23 2.71 -7.59 -7.99
CA ARG A 23 2.30 -6.21 -8.20
C ARG A 23 1.07 -5.90 -7.37
N LEU A 24 1.19 -4.93 -6.47
CA LEU A 24 0.09 -4.39 -5.68
C LEU A 24 -0.42 -3.12 -6.35
N GLU A 25 -1.73 -2.97 -6.43
CA GLU A 25 -2.42 -1.79 -6.97
C GLU A 25 -3.20 -1.10 -5.88
N PHE A 26 -3.11 0.22 -5.83
CA PHE A 26 -3.73 1.07 -4.82
C PHE A 26 -4.57 2.13 -5.50
N GLU A 27 -5.82 2.24 -5.08
CA GLU A 27 -6.68 3.37 -5.44
C GLU A 27 -6.41 4.50 -4.44
N VAL A 28 -5.85 5.62 -4.92
CA VAL A 28 -5.36 6.67 -4.05
C VAL A 28 -6.14 7.95 -4.25
N GLY A 29 -6.52 8.59 -3.14
CA GLY A 29 -7.17 9.88 -3.14
C GLY A 29 -6.22 11.06 -3.29
N HIS A 30 -6.72 12.17 -3.83
CA HIS A 30 -5.88 13.33 -4.21
C HIS A 30 -5.26 14.10 -3.04
N THR A 31 -5.87 14.04 -1.86
CA THR A 31 -5.38 14.71 -0.64
C THR A 31 -4.34 13.89 0.12
N LEU A 32 -4.11 12.63 -0.28
CA LEU A 32 -3.18 11.74 0.42
C LEU A 32 -1.74 11.99 0.00
N PHE A 33 -0.82 11.76 0.95
CA PHE A 33 0.61 11.77 0.70
C PHE A 33 0.96 10.80 -0.43
N ALA A 34 1.91 11.18 -1.29
CA ALA A 34 2.40 10.36 -2.41
C ALA A 34 1.27 9.81 -3.31
N SER A 35 0.28 10.66 -3.63
CA SER A 35 -0.90 10.27 -4.44
C SER A 35 -0.67 10.15 -5.95
N HIS A 36 0.58 10.23 -6.42
CA HIS A 36 0.94 10.05 -7.84
C HIS A 36 1.73 8.76 -8.10
N GLU A 37 2.52 8.33 -7.11
CA GLU A 37 3.31 7.10 -7.08
C GLU A 37 3.70 6.75 -5.64
N VAL A 38 4.07 5.50 -5.37
CA VAL A 38 4.60 5.13 -4.04
C VAL A 38 5.91 5.86 -3.78
N ASP A 39 5.99 6.51 -2.62
CA ASP A 39 7.16 7.27 -2.17
C ASP A 39 8.45 6.45 -2.19
N ALA A 40 9.57 7.11 -2.52
CA ALA A 40 10.88 6.46 -2.61
C ALA A 40 11.38 5.95 -1.26
N GLY A 41 11.09 6.68 -0.17
CA GLY A 41 11.40 6.27 1.20
C GLY A 41 10.59 5.04 1.61
N THR A 42 9.29 4.99 1.29
CA THR A 42 8.46 3.79 1.49
C THR A 42 9.03 2.57 0.76
N LYS A 43 9.42 2.72 -0.52
CA LYS A 43 10.06 1.64 -1.30
C LYS A 43 11.40 1.20 -0.68
N LEU A 44 12.21 2.15 -0.20
CA LEU A 44 13.50 1.86 0.43
C LEU A 44 13.30 1.11 1.76
N LEU A 45 12.39 1.58 2.61
CA LEU A 45 12.08 0.93 3.89
C LEU A 45 11.69 -0.53 3.68
N LEU A 46 10.79 -0.82 2.73
CA LEU A 46 10.41 -2.19 2.41
C LEU A 46 11.59 -3.05 1.94
N ARG A 47 12.54 -2.50 1.19
CA ARG A 47 13.73 -3.27 0.77
C ARG A 47 14.70 -3.56 1.91
N CYS A 48 14.80 -2.66 2.89
CA CYS A 48 15.72 -2.79 4.02
C CYS A 48 15.12 -3.55 5.21
N LEU A 49 13.82 -3.86 5.18
CA LEU A 49 13.14 -4.50 6.30
C LEU A 49 13.41 -6.00 6.31
N GLU A 50 14.40 -6.40 7.11
CA GLU A 50 14.69 -7.80 7.42
C GLU A 50 14.07 -8.13 8.78
N VAL A 51 13.14 -9.09 8.82
CA VAL A 51 12.43 -9.46 10.04
C VAL A 51 12.42 -10.98 10.18
N ASP A 52 13.09 -11.46 11.22
CA ASP A 52 13.13 -12.85 11.64
C ASP A 52 13.18 -12.90 13.18
N PRO A 53 12.24 -13.57 13.87
CA PRO A 53 11.10 -14.31 13.33
C PRO A 53 10.00 -13.41 12.75
N PRO A 54 9.09 -13.96 11.89
CA PRO A 54 7.94 -13.22 11.37
C PRO A 54 7.12 -12.54 12.48
N PRO A 55 6.67 -11.29 12.29
CA PRO A 55 5.97 -10.55 13.33
C PRO A 55 4.54 -11.05 13.48
N ARG A 56 4.12 -11.36 14.72
CA ARG A 56 2.71 -11.72 15.01
C ARG A 56 1.73 -10.55 14.94
N ARG A 57 2.21 -9.31 15.07
CA ARG A 57 1.40 -8.08 15.06
C ARG A 57 2.23 -6.95 14.47
N ILE A 58 1.61 -6.17 13.59
CA ILE A 58 2.21 -5.01 12.93
C ILE A 58 1.34 -3.78 13.22
N LEU A 59 1.97 -2.65 13.50
CA LEU A 59 1.32 -1.34 13.59
C LEU A 59 1.94 -0.41 12.54
N ASP A 60 1.13 0.04 11.58
CA ASP A 60 1.52 1.02 10.57
C ASP A 60 1.03 2.42 10.97
N LEU A 61 1.89 3.17 11.66
CA LEU A 61 1.56 4.50 12.16
C LEU A 61 1.75 5.55 11.06
N GLY A 62 0.69 6.30 10.75
CA GLY A 62 0.71 7.22 9.60
C GLY A 62 0.61 6.47 8.28
N CYS A 63 -0.19 5.40 8.25
CA CYS A 63 -0.29 4.46 7.12
C CYS A 63 -0.67 5.09 5.77
N GLY A 64 -1.28 6.29 5.77
CA GLY A 64 -1.77 6.92 4.55
C GLY A 64 -2.78 6.03 3.84
N TYR A 65 -2.50 5.62 2.61
CA TYR A 65 -3.29 4.63 1.87
C TYR A 65 -2.85 3.19 2.09
N GLY A 66 -2.04 2.93 3.14
CA GLY A 66 -1.77 1.61 3.68
C GLY A 66 -0.65 0.82 3.00
N VAL A 67 0.23 1.47 2.23
CA VAL A 67 1.27 0.78 1.44
C VAL A 67 2.12 -0.16 2.29
N LEU A 68 2.63 0.33 3.43
CA LEU A 68 3.49 -0.47 4.30
C LEU A 68 2.69 -1.60 4.95
N GLY A 69 1.58 -1.29 5.59
CA GLY A 69 0.73 -2.29 6.24
C GLY A 69 0.29 -3.41 5.30
N ILE A 70 -0.17 -3.07 4.08
CA ILE A 70 -0.60 -4.04 3.08
C ILE A 70 0.59 -4.87 2.58
N ALA A 71 1.74 -4.23 2.29
CA ALA A 71 2.93 -4.94 1.87
C ALA A 71 3.43 -5.93 2.94
N LEU A 72 3.42 -5.53 4.21
CA LEU A 72 3.85 -6.39 5.30
C LEU A 72 2.87 -7.51 5.59
N ALA A 73 1.56 -7.26 5.52
CA ALA A 73 0.55 -8.32 5.59
C ALA A 73 0.69 -9.32 4.44
N ARG A 74 1.13 -8.87 3.25
CA ARG A 74 1.37 -9.76 2.11
C ARG A 74 2.64 -10.60 2.26
N ARG A 75 3.68 -10.05 2.88
CA ARG A 75 4.94 -10.76 3.22
C ARG A 75 4.79 -11.72 4.39
N PHE A 76 3.99 -11.35 5.38
CA PHE A 76 3.78 -12.10 6.62
C PHE A 76 2.27 -12.35 6.81
N PRO A 77 1.71 -13.36 6.12
CA PRO A 77 0.26 -13.59 6.10
C PRO A 77 -0.31 -14.30 7.35
N GLU A 78 0.55 -14.82 8.22
CA GLU A 78 0.19 -15.53 9.46
C GLU A 78 0.33 -14.62 10.70
#